data_AF-A0A9E4D9K9-F1
#
_entry.id   AF-A0A9E4D9K9-F1
#
_cell.length_a   1.000
_cell.length_b   1.000
_cell.length_c   1.000
_cell.angle_alpha   90.00
_cell.angle_beta   90.00
_cell.angle_gamma   90.00
#
_symmetry.space_group_name_H-M   'P 1'
#
loop_
_entity.id
_entity.type
_entity.pdbx_description
1 polymer ?
#
loop_
_entity_poly.entity_id
_entity_poly.type
_entity_poly.pdbx_seq_one_letter_code
_entity_poly.pdbx_strand_id
1 'polypeptide(L)'
;MSRLPVITGFGGVSPAGRSSAHHGFRRLVIDALPAAQADATWRSLAALMGVADPHSEAARAQMRRHTLVRRIEAEHFDSERIVWNRRMQWTPPAEGMRFRIPAAQLPDPLPAHWNVLGDEGRSVEVLVTEGFELLLPAERRSEVNAAGQLPTGFDPRALYPARSHPRGLQMTVFGASDALQSLGIDWALVRERVPPEQISVYAGSGMSQLDGHGNGGMMASRAMGRRVTSKQCPFGFAEMPADFINAYILGSLGNTGTSMGACASFLYNLGHAVSDIRSGRARVVIVGNAEAPITPEVIEGYAAMGALATDEDL
;
A
#
# COMPACT_ATOMS: atom_id res chain seq x y z
N MET A 1 -17.92 -27.61 -26.32
CA MET A 1 -18.40 -26.21 -26.26
C MET A 1 -17.54 -25.46 -25.26
N SER A 2 -17.11 -24.23 -25.57
CA SER A 2 -16.34 -23.40 -24.62
C SER A 2 -17.29 -22.79 -23.58
N ARG A 3 -16.85 -22.71 -22.31
CA ARG A 3 -17.64 -22.08 -21.24
C ARG A 3 -17.59 -20.55 -21.40
N LEU A 4 -18.72 -19.87 -21.17
CA LEU A 4 -18.79 -18.41 -21.17
C LEU A 4 -18.42 -17.86 -19.77
N PRO A 5 -17.36 -17.04 -19.63
CA PRO A 5 -17.09 -16.34 -18.39
C PRO A 5 -18.17 -15.29 -18.11
N VAL A 6 -18.69 -15.27 -16.89
CA VAL A 6 -19.67 -14.28 -16.41
C VAL A 6 -19.18 -13.67 -15.11
N ILE A 7 -19.37 -12.36 -14.93
CA ILE A 7 -19.08 -11.67 -13.68
C ILE A 7 -20.25 -11.91 -12.74
N THR A 8 -20.07 -12.74 -11.71
CA THR A 8 -21.12 -13.10 -10.75
C THR A 8 -21.09 -12.28 -9.46
N GLY A 9 -20.00 -11.55 -9.22
CA GLY A 9 -19.81 -10.67 -8.08
C GLY A 9 -18.64 -9.72 -8.33
N PHE A 10 -18.66 -8.57 -7.67
CA PHE A 10 -17.57 -7.60 -7.68
C PHE A 10 -17.57 -6.80 -6.38
N GLY A 11 -16.37 -6.44 -5.93
CA GLY A 11 -16.19 -5.71 -4.68
C GLY A 11 -14.81 -5.09 -4.62
N GLY A 12 -14.53 -4.36 -3.55
CA GLY A 12 -13.32 -3.57 -3.42
C GLY A 12 -13.53 -2.30 -2.64
N VAL A 13 -12.44 -1.55 -2.51
CA VAL A 13 -12.45 -0.20 -1.97
C VAL A 13 -11.52 0.68 -2.79
N SER A 14 -11.93 1.93 -2.98
CA SER A 14 -11.22 2.94 -3.75
C SER A 14 -11.41 4.31 -3.09
N PRO A 15 -10.87 5.40 -3.64
CA PRO A 15 -11.15 6.75 -3.14
C PRO A 15 -12.62 7.15 -3.16
N ALA A 16 -13.44 6.48 -3.99
CA ALA A 16 -14.88 6.68 -4.04
C ALA A 16 -15.65 5.83 -3.01
N GLY A 17 -14.95 5.03 -2.20
CA GLY A 17 -15.53 4.10 -1.22
C GLY A 17 -15.65 2.67 -1.73
N ARG A 18 -16.59 1.93 -1.13
CA ARG A 18 -16.85 0.52 -1.42
C ARG A 18 -17.34 0.30 -2.85
N SER A 19 -16.82 -0.70 -3.55
CA SER A 19 -17.20 -0.97 -4.94
C SER A 19 -18.52 -1.73 -5.05
N SER A 20 -18.75 -2.74 -4.21
CA SER A 20 -19.95 -3.58 -4.26
C SER A 20 -21.24 -2.76 -4.15
N ALA A 21 -22.33 -3.29 -4.71
CA ALA A 21 -23.61 -2.61 -4.84
C ALA A 21 -23.54 -1.22 -5.52
N HIS A 22 -22.47 -0.98 -6.30
CA HIS A 22 -22.19 0.24 -7.04
C HIS A 22 -21.99 1.51 -6.20
N HIS A 23 -21.64 1.40 -4.92
CA HIS A 23 -21.47 2.60 -4.06
C HIS A 23 -20.37 3.54 -4.56
N GLY A 24 -19.20 3.02 -4.94
CA GLY A 24 -18.10 3.80 -5.47
C GLY A 24 -18.47 4.51 -6.78
N PHE A 25 -19.11 3.79 -7.71
CA PHE A 25 -19.64 4.41 -8.93
C PHE A 25 -20.64 5.53 -8.61
N ARG A 26 -21.59 5.27 -7.73
CA ARG A 26 -22.60 6.25 -7.32
C ARG A 26 -21.96 7.47 -6.65
N ARG A 27 -20.87 7.32 -5.91
CA ARG A 27 -20.14 8.46 -5.32
C ARG A 27 -19.57 9.40 -6.40
N LEU A 28 -19.16 8.89 -7.55
CA LEU A 28 -18.64 9.71 -8.65
C LEU A 28 -19.72 10.58 -9.29
N VAL A 29 -20.96 10.09 -9.36
CA VAL A 29 -22.09 10.76 -10.02
C VAL A 29 -23.19 11.15 -9.04
N ILE A 30 -22.85 11.33 -7.76
CA ILE A 30 -23.82 11.36 -6.66
C ILE A 30 -24.87 12.47 -6.80
N ASP A 31 -24.48 13.58 -7.42
CA ASP A 31 -25.34 14.76 -7.64
C ASP A 31 -26.38 14.55 -8.74
N ALA A 32 -26.20 13.53 -9.58
CA ALA A 32 -27.14 13.16 -10.65
C ALA A 32 -28.06 11.99 -10.26
N LEU A 33 -27.94 11.47 -9.04
CA LEU A 33 -28.70 10.30 -8.60
C LEU A 33 -30.06 10.69 -7.98
N PRO A 34 -31.07 9.81 -8.09
CA PRO A 34 -32.26 9.90 -7.25
C PRO A 34 -31.89 9.91 -5.76
N ALA A 35 -32.61 10.70 -4.96
CA ALA A 35 -32.31 10.91 -3.54
C ALA A 35 -32.10 9.60 -2.75
N ALA A 36 -32.94 8.59 -2.96
CA ALA A 36 -32.82 7.30 -2.28
C ALA A 36 -31.49 6.57 -2.58
N GLN A 37 -30.98 6.67 -3.82
CA GLN A 37 -29.69 6.05 -4.20
C GLN A 37 -28.51 6.85 -3.66
N ALA A 38 -28.59 8.18 -3.69
CA ALA A 38 -27.60 9.05 -3.07
C ALA A 38 -27.51 8.79 -1.57
N ASP A 39 -28.64 8.69 -0.88
CA ASP A 39 -28.75 8.40 0.55
C ASP A 39 -28.18 7.03 0.93
N ALA A 40 -28.39 6.00 0.10
CA ALA A 40 -27.77 4.70 0.31
C ALA A 40 -26.23 4.79 0.21
N THR A 41 -25.72 5.59 -0.72
CA THR A 41 -24.27 5.81 -0.87
C THR A 41 -23.69 6.63 0.28
N TRP A 42 -24.37 7.69 0.74
CA TRP A 42 -23.96 8.45 1.92
C TRP A 42 -23.91 7.60 3.18
N ARG A 43 -24.90 6.73 3.39
CA ARG A 43 -24.86 5.75 4.50
C ARG A 43 -23.68 4.79 4.39
N SER A 44 -23.40 4.28 3.19
CA SER A 44 -22.24 3.39 2.99
C SER A 44 -20.91 4.10 3.25
N LEU A 45 -20.77 5.37 2.85
CA LEU A 45 -19.58 6.16 3.10
C LEU A 45 -19.42 6.50 4.57
N ALA A 46 -20.49 6.95 5.22
CA ALA A 46 -20.48 7.27 6.64
C ALA A 46 -20.08 6.06 7.50
N ALA A 47 -20.54 4.86 7.14
CA ALA A 47 -20.13 3.62 7.81
C ALA A 47 -18.62 3.34 7.65
N LEU A 48 -18.03 3.57 6.47
CA LEU A 48 -16.59 3.40 6.25
C LEU A 48 -15.77 4.47 7.00
N MET A 49 -16.26 5.70 7.01
CA MET A 49 -15.56 6.88 7.54
C MET A 49 -15.81 7.09 9.05
N GLY A 50 -16.68 6.31 9.67
CA GLY A 50 -17.07 6.49 11.08
C GLY A 50 -17.83 7.80 11.33
N VAL A 51 -18.52 8.34 10.33
CA VAL A 51 -19.26 9.62 10.42
C VAL A 51 -20.67 9.37 10.95
N ALA A 52 -21.06 10.14 11.98
CA ALA A 52 -22.42 10.11 12.52
C ALA A 52 -23.40 10.92 11.65
N ASP A 53 -24.69 10.56 11.70
CA ASP A 53 -25.78 11.21 10.96
C ASP A 53 -25.47 11.51 9.47
N PRO A 54 -25.50 10.49 8.59
CA PRO A 54 -25.17 10.61 7.17
C PRO A 54 -26.10 11.54 6.36
N HIS A 55 -27.21 11.98 6.96
CA HIS A 55 -28.19 12.84 6.31
C HIS A 55 -27.97 14.32 6.61
N SER A 56 -27.21 14.64 7.67
CA SER A 56 -26.88 16.03 7.97
C SER A 56 -26.04 16.67 6.86
N GLU A 57 -26.26 17.97 6.63
CA GLU A 57 -25.50 18.74 5.66
C GLU A 57 -24.00 18.76 5.99
N ALA A 58 -23.67 18.90 7.29
CA ALA A 58 -22.29 18.87 7.78
C ALA A 58 -21.60 17.52 7.49
N ALA A 59 -22.25 16.39 7.77
CA ALA A 59 -21.70 15.07 7.48
C ALA A 59 -21.47 14.86 5.97
N ARG A 60 -22.43 15.27 5.13
CA ARG A 60 -22.29 15.18 3.68
C ARG A 60 -21.16 16.07 3.15
N ALA A 61 -21.00 17.29 3.68
CA ALA A 61 -19.90 18.17 3.34
C ALA A 61 -18.54 17.56 3.74
N GLN A 62 -18.44 16.98 4.94
CA GLN A 62 -17.26 16.25 5.39
C GLN A 62 -16.94 15.07 4.46
N MET A 63 -17.90 14.18 4.19
CA MET A 63 -17.70 13.02 3.32
C MET A 63 -17.28 13.43 1.90
N ARG A 64 -17.82 14.54 1.37
CA ARG A 64 -17.39 15.09 0.06
C ARG A 64 -15.93 15.51 0.07
N ARG A 65 -15.50 16.26 1.10
CA ARG A 65 -14.14 16.78 1.24
C ARG A 65 -13.10 15.68 1.43
N HIS A 66 -13.50 14.55 2.02
CA HIS A 66 -12.64 13.45 2.44
C HIS A 66 -12.81 12.16 1.62
N THR A 67 -13.24 12.29 0.35
CA THR A 67 -13.30 11.22 -0.64
C THR A 67 -12.79 11.71 -1.99
N LEU A 68 -12.54 10.80 -2.93
CA LEU A 68 -11.95 11.08 -4.24
C LEU A 68 -10.50 11.61 -4.16
N VAL A 69 -10.03 12.21 -5.26
CA VAL A 69 -8.71 12.86 -5.34
C VAL A 69 -8.75 14.13 -4.50
N ARG A 70 -7.78 14.25 -3.60
CA ARG A 70 -7.63 15.38 -2.68
C ARG A 70 -6.18 15.47 -2.20
N ARG A 71 -5.88 16.52 -1.42
CA ARG A 71 -4.56 16.67 -0.79
C ARG A 71 -4.19 15.42 0.00
N ILE A 72 -2.95 14.97 -0.11
CA ILE A 72 -2.41 13.85 0.67
C ILE A 72 -2.54 14.19 2.15
N GLU A 73 -3.22 13.31 2.87
CA GLU A 73 -3.48 13.46 4.30
C GLU A 73 -2.32 12.85 5.10
N ALA A 74 -2.06 13.40 6.30
CA ALA A 74 -0.93 13.01 7.14
C ALA A 74 -0.96 11.54 7.60
N GLU A 75 -2.08 10.84 7.43
CA GLU A 75 -2.16 9.38 7.64
C GLU A 75 -1.28 8.58 6.67
N HIS A 76 -0.95 9.17 5.51
CA HIS A 76 -0.04 8.59 4.54
C HIS A 76 1.40 9.04 4.81
N PHE A 77 1.65 10.34 4.68
CA PHE A 77 2.88 11.03 5.07
C PHE A 77 2.64 12.56 5.07
N ASP A 78 3.51 13.31 5.75
CA ASP A 78 3.50 14.78 5.69
C ASP A 78 4.22 15.26 4.43
N SER A 79 3.46 15.73 3.45
CA SER A 79 4.00 16.16 2.16
C SER A 79 4.80 17.47 2.23
N GLU A 80 4.69 18.23 3.33
CA GLU A 80 5.52 19.41 3.57
C GLU A 80 6.87 19.06 4.24
N ARG A 81 6.97 17.84 4.80
CA ARG A 81 8.11 17.43 5.65
C ARG A 81 8.47 15.96 5.40
N ILE A 82 8.90 15.65 4.18
CA ILE A 82 9.42 14.33 3.83
C ILE A 82 10.85 14.20 4.37
N VAL A 83 11.07 13.19 5.22
CA VAL A 83 12.39 12.88 5.79
C VAL A 83 13.26 12.18 4.77
N TRP A 84 14.51 12.61 4.63
CA TRP A 84 15.54 11.97 3.82
C TRP A 84 16.93 12.16 4.44
N ASN A 85 17.95 11.52 3.87
CA ASN A 85 19.34 11.69 4.31
C ASN A 85 20.08 12.61 3.36
N ARG A 86 20.47 13.80 3.83
CA ARG A 86 21.31 14.72 3.07
C ARG A 86 22.78 14.35 3.25
N ARG A 87 23.45 14.13 2.12
CA ARG A 87 24.90 13.96 2.05
C ARG A 87 25.59 15.29 2.35
N MET A 88 26.44 15.31 3.37
CA MET A 88 27.18 16.48 3.80
C MET A 88 28.67 16.16 3.88
N GLN A 89 29.50 17.05 3.34
CA GLN A 89 30.95 17.00 3.51
C GLN A 89 31.35 17.83 4.71
N TRP A 90 32.07 17.22 5.64
CA TRP A 90 32.55 17.84 6.86
C TRP A 90 34.06 17.95 6.81
N THR A 91 34.58 19.13 7.15
CA THR A 91 36.02 19.37 7.24
C THR A 91 36.35 19.73 8.69
N PRO A 92 37.14 18.92 9.41
CA PRO A 92 37.50 19.24 10.77
C PRO A 92 38.41 20.49 10.80
N PRO A 93 38.43 21.24 11.92
CA PRO A 93 39.45 22.27 12.17
C PRO A 93 40.88 21.70 12.15
N ALA A 94 41.88 22.57 12.13
CA ALA A 94 43.30 22.15 12.07
C ALA A 94 43.71 21.28 13.27
N GLU A 95 43.13 21.51 14.44
CA GLU A 95 43.30 20.71 15.66
C GLU A 95 42.53 19.37 15.66
N GLY A 96 41.74 19.12 14.62
CA GLY A 96 40.85 17.95 14.49
C GLY A 96 39.52 18.12 15.22
N MET A 97 38.58 17.21 14.93
CA MET A 97 37.25 17.17 15.56
C MET A 97 37.17 16.00 16.54
N ARG A 98 36.81 16.27 17.79
CA ARG A 98 36.61 15.24 18.82
C ARG A 98 35.14 15.04 19.13
N PHE A 99 34.74 13.79 19.27
CA PHE A 99 33.41 13.44 19.76
C PHE A 99 33.44 12.14 20.56
N ARG A 100 32.40 11.93 21.37
CA ARG A 100 32.25 10.74 22.21
C ARG A 100 31.05 9.93 21.74
N ILE A 101 31.23 8.63 21.53
CA ILE A 101 30.17 7.70 21.12
C ILE A 101 30.23 6.39 21.90
N PRO A 102 29.11 5.65 22.02
CA PRO A 102 29.13 4.29 22.54
C PRO A 102 30.04 3.39 21.71
N ALA A 103 30.87 2.57 22.35
CA ALA A 103 31.78 1.66 21.64
C ALA A 103 31.03 0.72 20.66
N ALA A 104 29.82 0.29 21.03
CA ALA A 104 28.96 -0.57 20.19
C ALA A 104 28.41 0.11 18.93
N GLN A 105 28.57 1.43 18.78
CA GLN A 105 28.17 2.20 17.60
C GLN A 105 29.36 2.57 16.70
N LEU A 106 30.59 2.17 17.08
CA LEU A 106 31.73 2.32 16.18
C LEU A 106 31.49 1.51 14.88
N PRO A 107 31.81 2.09 13.71
CA PRO A 107 31.81 1.32 12.48
C PRO A 107 32.80 0.16 12.55
N ASP A 108 32.45 -0.94 11.89
CA ASP A 108 33.31 -2.09 11.70
C ASP A 108 33.35 -2.44 10.20
N PRO A 109 34.48 -2.24 9.50
CA PRO A 109 35.77 -1.75 10.04
C PRO A 109 35.76 -0.25 10.41
N LEU A 110 36.65 0.14 11.32
CA LEU A 110 36.84 1.55 11.70
C LEU A 110 37.38 2.36 10.51
N PRO A 111 36.85 3.57 10.22
CA PRO A 111 37.38 4.41 9.16
C PRO A 111 38.83 4.81 9.43
N ALA A 112 39.70 4.81 8.41
CA ALA A 112 41.13 5.06 8.58
C ALA A 112 41.47 6.44 9.17
N HIS A 113 40.60 7.43 8.98
CA HIS A 113 40.75 8.80 9.50
C HIS A 113 40.20 8.96 10.93
N TRP A 114 39.72 7.89 11.57
CA TRP A 114 39.21 7.90 12.95
C TRP A 114 40.28 7.35 13.90
N ASN A 115 40.69 8.18 14.86
CA ASN A 115 41.61 7.79 15.92
C ASN A 115 40.85 7.64 17.24
N VAL A 116 40.80 6.43 17.80
CA VAL A 116 40.20 6.21 19.13
C VAL A 116 41.23 6.57 20.19
N LEU A 117 40.95 7.61 20.99
CA LEU A 117 41.90 8.19 21.95
C LEU A 117 41.92 7.49 23.32
N GLY A 118 40.86 6.74 23.66
CA GLY A 118 40.75 6.00 24.91
C GLY A 118 39.38 5.33 25.10
N ASP A 119 39.35 4.29 25.93
CA ASP A 119 38.15 3.55 26.32
C ASP A 119 37.78 3.88 27.77
N GLU A 120 36.71 4.63 27.98
CA GLU A 120 36.13 4.90 29.30
C GLU A 120 35.01 3.88 29.63
N GLY A 121 35.21 2.62 29.25
CA GLY A 121 34.36 1.48 29.55
C GLY A 121 33.21 1.26 28.55
N ARG A 122 32.25 2.20 28.45
CA ARG A 122 31.09 2.08 27.53
C ARG A 122 31.08 3.09 26.38
N SER A 123 31.89 4.13 26.49
CA SER A 123 32.03 5.17 25.47
C SER A 123 33.49 5.37 25.15
N VAL A 124 33.77 5.62 23.88
CA VAL A 124 35.09 5.96 23.37
C VAL A 124 35.12 7.41 22.94
N GLU A 125 36.28 8.05 23.10
CA GLU A 125 36.57 9.33 22.45
C GLU A 125 37.22 9.07 21.09
N VAL A 126 36.68 9.69 20.05
CA VAL A 126 37.18 9.61 18.67
C VAL A 126 37.67 10.98 18.24
N LEU A 127 38.85 11.02 17.64
CA LEU A 127 39.44 12.17 16.97
C LEU A 127 39.45 11.93 15.46
N VAL A 128 38.87 12.86 14.71
CA VAL A 128 38.88 12.88 13.25
C VAL A 128 39.71 14.06 12.76
N THR A 129 40.73 13.77 11.96
CA THR A 129 41.71 14.78 11.49
C THR A 129 41.57 15.12 10.01
N GLU A 130 40.80 14.34 9.26
CA GLU A 130 40.59 14.53 7.82
C GLU A 130 39.11 14.79 7.51
N GLY A 131 38.85 15.35 6.32
CA GLY A 131 37.49 15.55 5.85
C GLY A 131 36.76 14.23 5.65
N PHE A 132 35.47 14.21 5.98
CA PHE A 132 34.64 13.01 5.92
C PHE A 132 33.21 13.33 5.52
N GLU A 133 32.53 12.31 5.01
CA GLU A 133 31.14 12.41 4.60
C GLU A 133 30.21 11.86 5.67
N LEU A 134 29.12 12.58 5.92
CA LEU A 134 28.01 12.11 6.74
C LEU A 134 26.69 12.17 5.97
N LEU A 135 25.84 11.19 6.26
CA LEU A 135 24.42 11.25 5.94
C LEU A 135 23.68 11.75 7.18
N LEU A 136 23.07 12.93 7.09
CA LEU A 136 22.28 13.51 8.17
C LEU A 136 20.80 13.59 7.79
N PRO A 137 19.89 13.27 8.72
CA PRO A 137 18.46 13.47 8.51
C PRO A 137 18.15 14.93 8.16
N ALA A 138 17.39 15.13 7.10
CA ALA A 138 16.89 16.41 6.63
C ALA A 138 15.44 16.26 6.18
N GLU A 139 14.76 17.39 5.98
CA GLU A 139 13.39 17.45 5.48
C GLU A 139 13.36 18.12 4.10
N ARG A 140 12.41 17.73 3.27
CA ARG A 140 12.09 18.37 2.00
C ARG A 140 10.57 18.38 1.78
N ARG A 141 10.12 19.26 0.88
CA ARG A 141 8.72 19.31 0.45
C ARG A 141 8.52 18.42 -0.78
N SER A 142 7.33 17.85 -0.90
CA SER A 142 6.85 17.18 -2.12
C SER A 142 6.43 18.21 -3.16
N GLU A 143 6.75 17.96 -4.42
CA GLU A 143 6.19 18.71 -5.57
C GLU A 143 4.76 18.29 -5.91
N VAL A 144 4.38 17.07 -5.50
CA VAL A 144 3.06 16.48 -5.73
C VAL A 144 2.36 16.32 -4.39
N ASN A 145 1.24 17.03 -4.20
CA ASN A 145 0.51 17.05 -2.94
C ASN A 145 -0.89 16.44 -3.01
N ALA A 146 -1.32 15.88 -4.15
CA ALA A 146 -2.65 15.28 -4.32
C ALA A 146 -2.58 13.79 -4.67
N ALA A 147 -3.52 13.01 -4.14
CA ALA A 147 -3.68 11.60 -4.47
C ALA A 147 -5.14 11.13 -4.30
N GLY A 148 -5.50 10.07 -5.02
CA GLY A 148 -6.72 9.32 -4.75
C GLY A 148 -6.54 8.44 -3.52
N GLN A 149 -7.05 8.88 -2.37
CA GLN A 149 -6.91 8.18 -1.10
C GLN A 149 -8.24 7.54 -0.70
N LEU A 150 -8.21 6.40 0.01
CA LEU A 150 -9.42 5.80 0.59
C LEU A 150 -10.21 6.83 1.42
N PRO A 151 -11.53 6.67 1.61
CA PRO A 151 -12.31 7.60 2.42
C PRO A 151 -11.67 7.80 3.80
N THR A 152 -11.43 9.05 4.20
CA THR A 152 -10.75 9.35 5.47
C THR A 152 -11.47 8.69 6.65
N GLY A 153 -10.71 8.10 7.56
CA GLY A 153 -11.24 7.35 8.70
C GLY A 153 -11.46 5.85 8.43
N PHE A 154 -11.45 5.43 7.16
CA PHE A 154 -11.51 4.00 6.84
C PHE A 154 -10.15 3.33 7.01
N ASP A 155 -10.05 2.45 8.02
CA ASP A 155 -8.85 1.64 8.27
C ASP A 155 -9.12 0.13 8.03
N PRO A 156 -8.69 -0.44 6.89
CA PRO A 156 -8.80 -1.87 6.62
C PRO A 156 -8.15 -2.75 7.70
N ARG A 157 -7.11 -2.27 8.39
CA ARG A 157 -6.41 -3.00 9.45
C ARG A 157 -7.30 -3.29 10.65
N ALA A 158 -8.30 -2.44 10.92
CA ALA A 158 -9.18 -2.60 12.06
C ALA A 158 -10.18 -3.77 11.90
N LEU A 159 -10.33 -4.30 10.68
CA LEU A 159 -11.36 -5.28 10.35
C LEU A 159 -10.92 -6.74 10.54
N TYR A 160 -9.62 -7.00 10.69
CA TYR A 160 -9.07 -8.34 10.86
C TYR A 160 -7.69 -8.28 11.53
N PRO A 161 -7.11 -9.42 11.98
CA PRO A 161 -5.76 -9.46 12.57
C PRO A 161 -4.62 -9.10 11.59
N ALA A 162 -4.50 -7.84 11.20
CA ALA A 162 -3.61 -7.40 10.11
C ALA A 162 -2.18 -7.04 10.53
N ARG A 163 -1.69 -7.62 11.64
CA ARG A 163 -0.38 -7.26 12.21
C ARG A 163 0.75 -7.56 11.21
N SER A 164 1.52 -6.52 10.87
CA SER A 164 2.63 -6.58 9.92
C SER A 164 2.24 -6.80 8.46
N HIS A 165 0.95 -6.73 8.11
CA HIS A 165 0.54 -6.78 6.70
C HIS A 165 0.76 -5.41 6.06
N PRO A 166 1.40 -5.34 4.88
CA PRO A 166 1.39 -4.14 4.07
C PRO A 166 -0.02 -3.65 3.77
N ARG A 167 -0.20 -2.34 3.59
CA ARG A 167 -1.50 -1.71 3.31
C ARG A 167 -2.19 -2.34 2.09
N GLY A 168 -1.45 -2.68 1.04
CA GLY A 168 -2.02 -3.36 -0.12
C GLY A 168 -2.61 -4.73 0.22
N LEU A 169 -1.99 -5.51 1.12
CA LEU A 169 -2.57 -6.78 1.58
C LEU A 169 -3.80 -6.58 2.48
N GLN A 170 -3.83 -5.51 3.27
CA GLN A 170 -5.03 -5.14 4.04
C GLN A 170 -6.21 -4.80 3.11
N MET A 171 -5.93 -4.06 2.03
CA MET A 171 -6.90 -3.75 0.99
C MET A 171 -7.32 -5.00 0.20
N THR A 172 -6.40 -5.93 -0.08
CA THR A 172 -6.71 -7.23 -0.68
C THR A 172 -7.75 -7.98 0.12
N VAL A 173 -7.54 -8.13 1.43
CA VAL A 173 -8.45 -8.89 2.30
C VAL A 173 -9.84 -8.24 2.28
N PHE A 174 -9.91 -6.92 2.47
CA PHE A 174 -11.19 -6.22 2.39
C PHE A 174 -11.88 -6.40 1.03
N GLY A 175 -11.15 -6.17 -0.07
CA GLY A 175 -11.74 -6.18 -1.41
C GLY A 175 -12.20 -7.57 -1.85
N ALA A 176 -11.44 -8.62 -1.52
CA ALA A 176 -11.85 -9.99 -1.77
C ALA A 176 -13.06 -10.39 -0.93
N SER A 177 -13.10 -10.02 0.36
CA SER A 177 -14.28 -10.26 1.21
C SER A 177 -15.53 -9.53 0.71
N ASP A 178 -15.40 -8.27 0.28
CA ASP A 178 -16.50 -7.49 -0.29
C ASP A 178 -17.02 -8.13 -1.60
N ALA A 179 -16.10 -8.58 -2.47
CA ALA A 179 -16.45 -9.25 -3.72
C ALA A 179 -17.16 -10.60 -3.48
N LEU A 180 -16.68 -11.40 -2.53
CA LEU A 180 -17.30 -12.67 -2.17
C LEU A 180 -18.70 -12.46 -1.57
N GLN A 181 -18.87 -11.50 -0.67
CA GLN A 181 -20.20 -11.19 -0.12
C GLN A 181 -21.16 -10.67 -1.18
N SER A 182 -20.67 -9.92 -2.18
CA SER A 182 -21.49 -9.43 -3.30
C SER A 182 -22.08 -10.54 -4.17
N LEU A 183 -21.51 -11.76 -4.12
CA LEU A 183 -22.03 -12.93 -4.84
C LEU A 183 -23.45 -13.28 -4.40
N GLY A 184 -23.84 -12.96 -3.16
CA GLY A 184 -25.14 -13.31 -2.59
C GLY A 184 -25.33 -14.82 -2.37
N ILE A 185 -24.26 -15.60 -2.47
CA ILE A 185 -24.23 -17.05 -2.25
C ILE A 185 -23.17 -17.32 -1.20
N ASP A 186 -23.51 -18.12 -0.19
CA ASP A 186 -22.54 -18.58 0.80
C ASP A 186 -21.40 -19.35 0.11
N TRP A 187 -20.15 -18.95 0.40
CA TRP A 187 -18.97 -19.58 -0.17
C TRP A 187 -18.90 -21.08 0.12
N ALA A 188 -19.45 -21.55 1.24
CA ALA A 188 -19.55 -22.98 1.54
C ALA A 188 -20.34 -23.75 0.47
N LEU A 189 -21.46 -23.18 0.00
CA LEU A 189 -22.28 -23.79 -1.05
C LEU A 189 -21.54 -23.85 -2.40
N VAL A 190 -20.66 -22.89 -2.68
CA VAL A 190 -19.81 -22.90 -3.86
C VAL A 190 -18.79 -24.04 -3.77
N ARG A 191 -18.14 -24.20 -2.61
CA ARG A 191 -17.15 -25.25 -2.36
C ARG A 191 -17.73 -26.68 -2.42
N GLU A 192 -19.00 -26.85 -2.11
CA GLU A 192 -19.70 -28.14 -2.31
C GLU A 192 -19.90 -28.50 -3.78
N ARG A 193 -19.98 -27.49 -4.66
CA ARG A 193 -20.36 -27.64 -6.08
C ARG A 193 -19.18 -27.51 -7.04
N VAL A 194 -18.04 -27.02 -6.56
CA VAL A 194 -16.84 -26.75 -7.35
C VAL A 194 -15.63 -27.35 -6.63
N PRO A 195 -14.90 -28.29 -7.26
CA PRO A 195 -13.67 -28.84 -6.70
C PRO A 195 -12.64 -27.74 -6.38
N PRO A 196 -11.85 -27.84 -5.30
CA PRO A 196 -10.87 -26.83 -4.91
C PRO A 196 -9.85 -26.47 -6.01
N GLU A 197 -9.52 -27.44 -6.88
CA GLU A 197 -8.60 -27.30 -8.01
C GLU A 197 -9.19 -26.50 -9.18
N GLN A 198 -10.51 -26.34 -9.22
CA GLN A 198 -11.24 -25.55 -10.22
C GLN A 198 -11.64 -24.15 -9.71
N ILE A 199 -11.07 -23.76 -8.57
CA ILE A 199 -11.14 -22.39 -8.03
C ILE A 199 -9.76 -21.78 -8.26
N SER A 200 -9.68 -20.62 -8.90
CA SER A 200 -8.40 -19.98 -9.19
C SER A 200 -8.38 -18.52 -8.73
N VAL A 201 -7.19 -17.99 -8.50
CA VAL A 201 -6.98 -16.61 -8.05
C VAL A 201 -5.93 -15.95 -8.92
N TYR A 202 -6.29 -14.83 -9.55
CA TYR A 202 -5.35 -13.98 -10.26
C TYR A 202 -5.39 -12.57 -9.69
N ALA A 203 -4.41 -12.23 -8.86
CA ALA A 203 -4.34 -10.93 -8.22
C ALA A 203 -2.92 -10.53 -7.86
N GLY A 204 -2.65 -9.22 -7.85
CA GLY A 204 -1.35 -8.72 -7.43
C GLY A 204 -1.25 -7.22 -7.33
N SER A 205 -0.02 -6.75 -7.27
CA SER A 205 0.39 -5.34 -7.35
C SER A 205 1.42 -5.18 -8.45
N GLY A 206 1.46 -4.04 -9.11
CA GLY A 206 2.50 -3.70 -10.07
C GLY A 206 3.78 -3.20 -9.39
N MET A 207 3.65 -2.46 -8.28
CA MET A 207 4.78 -1.87 -7.55
C MET A 207 5.42 -2.83 -6.55
N SER A 208 4.83 -4.01 -6.31
CA SER A 208 5.06 -4.78 -5.07
C SER A 208 4.54 -4.02 -3.84
N GLN A 209 4.74 -4.55 -2.63
CA GLN A 209 4.29 -3.88 -1.42
C GLN A 209 5.40 -2.95 -0.88
N LEU A 210 5.39 -1.67 -1.25
CA LEU A 210 6.49 -0.73 -0.99
C LEU A 210 6.41 0.04 0.33
N ASP A 211 5.49 -0.31 1.23
CA ASP A 211 5.44 0.31 2.55
C ASP A 211 6.47 -0.30 3.54
N GLY A 212 6.51 0.23 4.76
CA GLY A 212 7.43 -0.22 5.80
C GLY A 212 7.25 -1.68 6.26
N HIS A 213 6.12 -2.32 5.93
CA HIS A 213 5.84 -3.71 6.24
C HIS A 213 6.20 -4.67 5.10
N GLY A 214 6.49 -4.17 3.90
CA GLY A 214 6.95 -4.94 2.75
C GLY A 214 8.37 -4.57 2.30
N ASN A 215 8.53 -4.45 0.98
CA ASN A 215 9.80 -4.18 0.31
C ASN A 215 10.37 -2.80 0.63
N GLY A 216 9.56 -1.78 0.90
CA GLY A 216 10.07 -0.46 1.31
C GLY A 216 10.83 -0.55 2.63
N GLY A 217 10.23 -1.24 3.60
CA GLY A 217 10.90 -1.58 4.85
C GLY A 217 12.15 -2.44 4.65
N MET A 218 12.09 -3.45 3.78
CA MET A 218 13.25 -4.31 3.46
C MET A 218 14.45 -3.50 2.94
N MET A 219 14.20 -2.63 1.96
CA MET A 219 15.25 -1.88 1.28
C MET A 219 15.80 -0.74 2.14
N ALA A 220 14.95 -0.07 2.91
CA ALA A 220 15.37 1.11 3.68
C ALA A 220 15.90 0.78 5.09
N SER A 221 15.59 -0.39 5.67
CA SER A 221 15.88 -0.67 7.09
C SER A 221 17.34 -0.46 7.47
N ARG A 222 18.30 -1.01 6.70
CA ARG A 222 19.73 -0.89 7.03
C ARG A 222 20.24 0.53 6.90
N ALA A 223 19.80 1.27 5.88
CA ALA A 223 20.13 2.67 5.69
C ALA A 223 19.56 3.56 6.81
N MET A 224 18.48 3.14 7.47
CA MET A 224 17.88 3.82 8.62
C MET A 224 18.38 3.28 9.99
N GLY A 225 19.45 2.47 10.03
CA GLY A 225 19.98 1.91 11.28
C GLY A 225 19.06 0.88 11.94
N ARG A 226 18.12 0.30 11.19
CA ARG A 226 17.18 -0.75 11.65
C ARG A 226 17.53 -2.10 11.04
N ARG A 227 17.00 -3.16 11.63
CA ARG A 227 17.08 -4.51 11.06
C ARG A 227 15.88 -4.77 10.16
N VAL A 228 16.13 -5.45 9.05
CA VAL A 228 15.07 -6.06 8.23
C VAL A 228 14.35 -7.12 9.06
N THR A 229 13.02 -7.15 8.99
CA THR A 229 12.18 -8.15 9.65
C THR A 229 12.01 -9.40 8.78
N SER A 230 11.68 -10.54 9.38
CA SER A 230 11.43 -11.79 8.63
C SER A 230 10.24 -11.73 7.67
N LYS A 231 9.33 -10.74 7.84
CA LYS A 231 8.09 -10.63 7.06
C LYS A 231 8.18 -9.67 5.87
N GLN A 232 9.09 -8.70 5.92
CA GLN A 232 9.20 -7.64 4.91
C GLN A 232 9.47 -8.17 3.50
N CYS A 233 10.37 -9.14 3.38
CA CYS A 233 10.67 -9.78 2.10
C CYS A 233 9.47 -10.59 1.56
N PRO A 234 8.94 -11.61 2.29
CA PRO A 234 7.85 -12.43 1.74
C PRO A 234 6.57 -11.61 1.51
N PHE A 235 6.15 -10.77 2.46
CA PHE A 235 4.95 -9.94 2.27
C PHE A 235 5.15 -8.81 1.27
N GLY A 236 6.40 -8.56 0.88
CA GLY A 236 6.78 -7.62 -0.16
C GLY A 236 6.37 -8.06 -1.57
N PHE A 237 6.24 -9.35 -1.85
CA PHE A 237 6.06 -9.84 -3.22
C PHE A 237 4.80 -9.32 -3.91
N ALA A 238 4.93 -9.05 -5.21
CA ALA A 238 3.87 -8.54 -6.06
C ALA A 238 2.63 -9.46 -6.12
N GLU A 239 2.84 -10.77 -5.98
CA GLU A 239 1.81 -11.82 -6.00
C GLU A 239 1.07 -11.99 -4.67
N MET A 240 1.59 -11.44 -3.56
CA MET A 240 1.00 -11.64 -2.23
C MET A 240 -0.50 -11.32 -2.13
N PRO A 241 -1.09 -10.38 -2.91
CA PRO A 241 -2.54 -10.27 -3.01
C PRO A 241 -3.25 -11.58 -3.43
N ALA A 242 -2.78 -12.29 -4.46
CA ALA A 242 -3.34 -13.60 -4.82
C ALA A 242 -3.12 -14.64 -3.72
N ASP A 243 -1.89 -14.71 -3.18
CA ASP A 243 -1.54 -15.68 -2.14
C ASP A 243 -2.39 -15.50 -0.89
N PHE A 244 -2.65 -14.25 -0.49
CA PHE A 244 -3.48 -13.95 0.68
C PHE A 244 -4.94 -14.35 0.48
N ILE A 245 -5.49 -14.08 -0.71
CA ILE A 245 -6.85 -14.53 -1.07
C ILE A 245 -6.89 -16.05 -1.02
N ASN A 246 -5.91 -16.71 -1.64
CA ASN A 246 -5.88 -18.16 -1.70
C ASN A 246 -5.73 -18.79 -0.30
N ALA A 247 -4.70 -18.42 0.46
CA ALA A 247 -4.35 -19.05 1.71
C ALA A 247 -5.27 -18.70 2.88
N TYR A 248 -5.75 -17.45 2.96
CA TYR A 248 -6.46 -16.96 4.15
C TYR A 248 -7.96 -16.74 3.94
N ILE A 249 -8.46 -16.73 2.70
CA ILE A 249 -9.87 -16.45 2.41
C ILE A 249 -10.54 -17.68 1.79
N LEU A 250 -9.98 -18.24 0.73
CA LEU A 250 -10.64 -19.31 -0.03
C LEU A 250 -10.25 -20.72 0.42
N GLY A 251 -8.97 -20.93 0.73
CA GLY A 251 -8.38 -22.27 0.90
C GLY A 251 -8.44 -23.08 -0.40
N SER A 252 -8.03 -22.50 -1.53
CA SER A 252 -8.11 -23.12 -2.85
C SER A 252 -6.83 -23.89 -3.22
N LEU A 253 -6.97 -24.90 -4.10
CA LEU A 253 -5.86 -25.70 -4.63
C LEU A 253 -5.68 -25.51 -6.15
N GLY A 254 -6.43 -24.59 -6.77
CA GLY A 254 -6.29 -24.32 -8.19
C GLY A 254 -5.20 -23.29 -8.47
N ASN A 255 -5.20 -22.78 -9.70
CA ASN A 255 -4.17 -21.84 -10.14
C ASN A 255 -4.18 -20.55 -9.30
N THR A 256 -3.00 -20.14 -8.84
CA THR A 256 -2.75 -18.85 -8.20
C THR A 256 -1.67 -18.11 -9.00
N GLY A 257 -1.73 -16.79 -9.05
CA GLY A 257 -0.71 -16.02 -9.73
C GLY A 257 -1.02 -14.54 -9.89
N THR A 258 -0.06 -13.82 -10.44
CA THR A 258 -0.22 -12.44 -10.91
C THR A 258 0.45 -12.27 -12.27
N SER A 259 -0.15 -11.46 -13.13
CA SER A 259 0.40 -11.05 -14.41
C SER A 259 0.60 -9.54 -14.42
N MET A 260 1.85 -9.11 -14.48
CA MET A 260 2.22 -7.71 -14.39
C MET A 260 2.31 -7.08 -15.78
N GLY A 261 1.35 -6.21 -16.09
CA GLY A 261 1.27 -5.40 -17.30
C GLY A 261 1.31 -3.90 -16.99
N ALA A 262 2.10 -3.47 -16.00
CA ALA A 262 2.10 -2.12 -15.45
C ALA A 262 0.67 -1.67 -15.06
N CYS A 263 0.22 -0.48 -15.49
CA CYS A 263 -1.12 0.02 -15.23
C CYS A 263 -2.25 -0.83 -15.83
N ALA A 264 -1.95 -1.74 -16.77
CA ALA A 264 -2.93 -2.64 -17.38
C ALA A 264 -3.04 -4.01 -16.69
N SER A 265 -2.33 -4.25 -15.58
CA SER A 265 -2.21 -5.57 -14.92
C SER A 265 -3.54 -6.26 -14.63
N PHE A 266 -4.61 -5.51 -14.28
CA PHE A 266 -5.94 -6.08 -14.08
C PHE A 266 -6.46 -6.82 -15.32
N LEU A 267 -6.27 -6.25 -16.52
CA LEU A 267 -6.71 -6.86 -17.77
C LEU A 267 -5.90 -8.11 -18.11
N TYR A 268 -4.63 -8.17 -17.70
CA TYR A 268 -3.79 -9.35 -17.88
C TYR A 268 -4.27 -10.49 -16.98
N ASN A 269 -4.52 -10.20 -15.69
CA ASN A 269 -5.13 -11.15 -14.75
C ASN A 269 -6.50 -11.65 -15.25
N LEU A 270 -7.33 -10.76 -15.79
CA LEU A 270 -8.61 -11.11 -16.40
C LEU A 270 -8.44 -12.00 -17.62
N GLY A 271 -7.42 -11.77 -18.45
CA GLY A 271 -7.08 -12.61 -19.59
C GLY A 271 -6.77 -14.06 -19.19
N HIS A 272 -6.00 -14.25 -18.11
CA HIS A 272 -5.74 -15.58 -17.55
C HIS A 272 -7.02 -16.26 -17.06
N ALA A 273 -7.87 -15.53 -16.32
CA ALA A 273 -9.16 -16.06 -15.84
C ALA A 273 -10.09 -16.50 -16.98
N VAL A 274 -10.20 -15.67 -18.03
CA VAL A 274 -10.99 -15.99 -19.22
C VAL A 274 -10.46 -17.24 -19.92
N SER A 275 -9.13 -17.36 -20.05
CA SER A 275 -8.49 -18.55 -20.63
C SER A 275 -8.82 -19.82 -19.83
N ASP A 276 -8.67 -19.76 -18.50
CA ASP A 276 -8.90 -20.89 -17.60
C ASP A 276 -10.35 -21.35 -17.55
N ILE A 277 -11.31 -20.43 -17.58
CA ILE A 277 -12.73 -20.77 -17.67
C ILE A 277 -13.04 -21.42 -19.02
N ARG A 278 -12.59 -20.82 -20.12
CA ARG A 278 -12.86 -21.30 -21.49
C ARG A 278 -12.26 -22.67 -21.76
N SER A 279 -11.09 -22.96 -21.21
CA SER A 279 -10.42 -24.26 -21.32
C SER A 279 -10.95 -25.30 -20.33
N GLY A 280 -11.83 -24.92 -19.41
CA GLY A 280 -12.38 -25.80 -18.39
C GLY A 280 -11.43 -26.09 -17.22
N ARG A 281 -10.27 -25.41 -17.13
CA ARG A 281 -9.33 -25.53 -16.01
C ARG A 281 -9.92 -24.98 -14.71
N ALA A 282 -10.66 -23.89 -14.80
CA ALA A 282 -11.39 -23.31 -13.68
C ALA A 282 -12.90 -23.22 -13.94
N ARG A 283 -13.67 -23.17 -12.86
CA ARG A 283 -15.10 -22.84 -12.85
C ARG A 283 -15.40 -21.55 -12.11
N VAL A 284 -14.58 -21.24 -11.11
CA VAL A 284 -14.65 -19.99 -10.35
C VAL A 284 -13.26 -19.39 -10.37
N VAL A 285 -13.17 -18.10 -10.68
CA VAL A 285 -11.89 -17.38 -10.66
C VAL A 285 -12.10 -16.05 -9.96
N ILE A 286 -11.28 -15.76 -8.95
CA ILE A 286 -11.21 -14.43 -8.35
C ILE A 286 -10.14 -13.64 -9.10
N VAL A 287 -10.52 -12.48 -9.62
CA VAL A 287 -9.63 -11.61 -10.39
C VAL A 287 -9.58 -10.24 -9.73
N GLY A 288 -8.40 -9.69 -9.54
CA GLY A 288 -8.27 -8.35 -8.98
C GLY A 288 -6.85 -7.83 -8.93
N ASN A 289 -6.68 -6.70 -8.28
CA ASN A 289 -5.40 -6.11 -7.91
C ASN A 289 -5.58 -5.31 -6.62
N ALA A 290 -4.51 -5.14 -5.86
CA ALA A 290 -4.49 -4.25 -4.72
C ALA A 290 -3.20 -3.44 -4.73
N GLU A 291 -3.37 -2.12 -4.79
CA GLU A 291 -2.27 -1.18 -4.82
C GLU A 291 -2.41 -0.13 -3.72
N ALA A 292 -1.31 0.13 -3.03
CA ALA A 292 -1.22 1.15 -1.99
C ALA A 292 0.04 2.03 -2.19
N PRO A 293 0.16 2.72 -3.34
CA PRO A 293 1.40 3.37 -3.77
C PRO A 293 1.59 4.78 -3.19
N ILE A 294 0.78 5.19 -2.21
CA ILE A 294 0.84 6.54 -1.62
C ILE A 294 1.95 6.54 -0.56
N THR A 295 3.20 6.48 -1.02
CA THR A 295 4.41 6.65 -0.21
C THR A 295 5.31 7.70 -0.85
N PRO A 296 6.18 8.37 -0.07
CA PRO A 296 7.06 9.41 -0.60
C PRO A 296 7.92 8.93 -1.78
N GLU A 297 8.46 7.71 -1.69
CA GLU A 297 9.38 7.15 -2.67
C GLU A 297 8.69 6.87 -4.02
N VAL A 298 7.46 6.37 -3.98
CA VAL A 298 6.70 6.07 -5.20
C VAL A 298 6.26 7.37 -5.88
N ILE A 299 5.81 8.35 -5.10
CA ILE A 299 5.41 9.66 -5.62
C ILE A 299 6.61 10.37 -6.25
N GLU A 300 7.76 10.39 -5.58
CA GLU A 300 9.01 10.93 -6.14
C GLU A 300 9.42 10.20 -7.42
N GLY A 301 9.34 8.87 -7.45
CA GLY A 301 9.70 8.08 -8.63
C GLY A 301 8.88 8.46 -9.88
N TYR A 302 7.56 8.61 -9.74
CA TYR A 302 6.70 9.03 -10.84
C TYR A 302 6.81 10.55 -11.15
N ALA A 303 7.05 11.39 -10.14
CA ALA A 303 7.30 12.82 -10.35
C ALA A 303 8.58 13.04 -11.17
N ALA A 304 9.65 12.28 -10.89
CA ALA A 304 10.89 12.32 -11.67
C ALA A 304 10.71 11.94 -13.15
N MET A 305 9.65 11.20 -13.49
CA MET A 305 9.27 10.89 -14.88
C MET A 305 8.43 12.00 -15.54
N GLY A 306 8.01 13.02 -14.80
CA GLY A 306 7.00 13.99 -15.24
C GLY A 306 5.62 13.35 -15.43
N ALA A 307 5.33 12.23 -14.74
CA ALA A 307 4.10 11.46 -14.93
C ALA A 307 2.93 11.87 -14.03
N LEU A 308 3.19 12.72 -13.02
CA LEU A 308 2.20 13.21 -12.07
C LEU A 308 1.96 14.71 -12.27
N ALA A 309 0.76 15.18 -11.93
CA ALA A 309 0.48 16.61 -11.85
C ALA A 309 1.14 17.19 -10.58
N THR A 310 1.90 18.26 -10.75
CA THR A 310 2.52 19.00 -9.64
C THR A 310 1.66 20.19 -9.22
N ASP A 311 1.90 20.74 -8.03
CA ASP A 311 1.19 21.93 -7.58
C ASP A 311 1.55 23.19 -8.39
N GLU A 312 2.70 23.21 -9.08
CA GLU A 312 3.09 24.32 -9.96
C GLU A 312 2.30 24.30 -11.29
N ASP A 313 1.86 23.11 -11.72
CA ASP A 313 1.11 22.91 -12.97
C ASP A 313 -0.41 23.10 -12.84
N LEU A 314 -0.94 23.32 -11.62
CA LEU A 314 -2.38 23.37 -11.29
C LEU A 314 -2.86 24.77 -10.86
#